data_AF-A0A2B7GNL1-F1
#
_entry.id   AF-A0A2B7GNL1-F1
#
_cell.length_a   1.000
_cell.length_b   1.000
_cell.length_c   1.000
_cell.angle_alpha   90.00
_cell.angle_beta   90.00
_cell.angle_gamma   90.00
#
_symmetry.space_group_name_H-M   'P 1'
#
loop_
_entity.id
_entity.type
_entity.pdbx_description
1 polymer ?
#
loop_
_entity_poly.entity_id
_entity_poly.type
_entity_poly.pdbx_seq_one_letter_code
_entity_poly.pdbx_strand_id
1 'polypeptide(L)' 'MCSTNGIERDRSQEWLLEHLSRLDLEARGESTLLQHNDPWTPPFMRTNEVEVELEVVPERLRREAP' A
#
# COMPACT_ATOMS: atom_id res chain seq x y z
N MET A 1 -19.56 13.39 6.46
CA MET A 1 -19.73 12.15 5.66
C MET A 1 -18.33 11.65 5.33
N CYS A 2 -17.80 10.67 6.06
CA CYS A 2 -16.55 10.04 5.68
C CYS A 2 -16.83 9.19 4.43
N SER A 3 -16.15 9.50 3.31
CA SER A 3 -16.21 8.65 2.12
C SER A 3 -15.73 7.25 2.49
N THR A 4 -16.44 6.21 2.06
CA THR A 4 -16.09 4.80 2.28
C THR A 4 -14.64 4.49 1.86
N ASN A 5 -14.15 5.17 0.81
CA ASN A 5 -12.77 5.04 0.35
C ASN A 5 -11.72 5.49 1.39
N GLY A 6 -12.03 6.45 2.26
CA GLY A 6 -11.11 6.89 3.32
C GLY A 6 -10.96 5.81 4.39
N ILE A 7 -12.06 5.15 4.76
CA ILE A 7 -12.08 4.10 5.81
C ILE A 7 -11.32 2.86 5.35
N GLU A 8 -11.54 2.41 4.10
CA GLU A 8 -10.84 1.24 3.55
C GLU A 8 -9.33 1.51 3.40
N ARG A 9 -8.97 2.74 2.97
CA ARG A 9 -7.57 3.16 2.89
C ARG A 9 -6.89 3.12 4.26
N ASP A 10 -7.53 3.70 5.28
CA ASP A 10 -6.98 3.76 6.64
C ASP A 10 -6.77 2.35 7.19
N ARG A 11 -7.74 1.45 7.00
CA ARG A 11 -7.64 0.05 7.41
C ARG A 11 -6.52 -0.71 6.68
N SER A 12 -6.43 -0.56 5.36
CA SER A 12 -5.37 -1.18 4.57
C SER A 12 -3.99 -0.65 4.96
N GLN A 13 -3.88 0.65 5.26
CA GLN A 13 -2.66 1.29 5.72
C GLN A 13 -2.26 0.77 7.11
N GLU A 14 -3.17 0.70 8.07
CA GLU A 14 -2.92 0.14 9.40
C GLU A 14 -2.41 -1.30 9.33
N TRP A 15 -3.07 -2.13 8.50
CA TRP A 15 -2.65 -3.52 8.30
C TRP A 15 -1.25 -3.62 7.68
N LEU A 16 -0.95 -2.77 6.69
CA LEU A 16 0.36 -2.72 6.05
C LEU A 16 1.46 -2.29 7.04
N LEU A 17 1.22 -1.24 7.82
CA LEU A 17 2.16 -0.76 8.83
C LEU A 17 2.40 -1.79 9.94
N GLU A 18 1.35 -2.47 10.40
CA GLU A 18 1.49 -3.57 11.36
C GLU A 18 2.35 -4.71 10.79
N HIS A 19 2.12 -5.07 9.53
CA HIS A 19 2.90 -6.11 8.87
C HIS A 19 4.37 -5.73 8.71
N LEU A 20 4.65 -4.49 8.33
CA LEU A 20 6.01 -3.96 8.21
C LEU A 20 6.71 -3.89 9.58
N SER A 21 6.01 -3.47 10.63
CA SER A 21 6.52 -3.46 12.00
C SER A 21 6.95 -4.86 12.46
N ARG A 22 6.17 -5.90 12.13
CA ARG A 22 6.55 -7.31 12.42
C ARG A 22 7.79 -7.77 11.66
N LEU A 23 8.11 -7.12 10.54
CA LEU A 23 9.30 -7.37 9.73
C LEU A 23 10.49 -6.46 10.12
N ASP A 24 10.33 -5.63 11.16
CA ASP A 24 11.31 -4.62 11.58
C ASP A 24 11.61 -3.59 10.47
N LEU A 25 10.58 -3.21 9.73
CA LEU A 25 10.64 -2.24 8.64
C LEU A 25 9.99 -0.94 9.03
N GLU A 26 10.75 0.15 8.94
CA GLU A 26 10.26 1.50 9.17
C GLU A 26 9.76 2.12 7.87
N ALA A 27 8.49 2.54 7.89
CA ALA A 27 7.89 3.31 6.81
C ALA A 27 8.31 4.78 6.89
N ARG A 28 8.59 5.37 5.73
CA ARG A 28 8.95 6.75 5.52
C ARG A 28 7.72 7.56 5.08
N GLY A 29 7.40 8.59 5.84
CA GLY A 29 6.38 9.57 5.46
C GLY A 29 4.94 9.03 5.44
N GLU A 30 4.11 9.61 4.57
CA GLU A 30 2.69 9.27 4.43
C GLU A 30 2.48 8.22 3.34
N SER A 31 1.46 7.37 3.51
CA SER A 31 1.07 6.38 2.50
C SER A 31 0.43 7.03 1.26
N THR A 32 0.69 6.46 0.09
CA THR A 32 0.05 6.87 -1.17
C THR A 32 -0.98 5.84 -1.62
N LEU A 33 -2.14 6.29 -2.10
CA LEU A 33 -3.18 5.42 -2.68
C LEU A 33 -2.99 5.37 -4.20
N LEU A 34 -2.64 4.20 -4.72
CA LEU A 34 -2.59 3.90 -6.14
C LEU A 34 -3.94 3.32 -6.57
N GLN A 35 -4.60 3.96 -7.52
CA GLN A 35 -5.89 3.49 -8.03
C GLN A 35 -5.74 3.11 -9.50
N HIS A 36 -5.83 1.81 -9.79
CA HIS A 36 -5.79 1.30 -11.16
C HIS A 36 -7.19 1.44 -11.80
N ASN A 37 -7.54 2.69 -12.10
CA ASN A 37 -8.85 3.13 -12.59
C ASN A 37 -8.87 3.32 -14.12
N ASP A 38 -8.25 2.43 -14.89
CA ASP A 38 -8.29 2.55 -16.35
C ASP A 38 -9.74 2.52 -16.88
N PRO A 39 -10.08 3.29 -17.93
CA PRO A 39 -11.44 3.41 -18.44
C PRO A 39 -12.06 2.09 -18.90
N TRP A 40 -11.22 1.13 -19.30
CA TRP A 40 -11.62 -0.19 -19.79
C TRP A 40 -11.63 -1.26 -18.71
N THR A 41 -11.20 -0.97 -17.47
CA THR A 41 -11.23 -1.93 -16.36
C THR A 41 -12.58 -1.81 -15.64
N PRO A 42 -13.45 -2.85 -15.72
CA PRO A 42 -14.73 -2.83 -15.03
C PRO A 42 -14.56 -2.60 -13.53
N PRO A 43 -15.48 -1.90 -12.84
CA PRO A 43 -15.31 -1.54 -11.43
C PRO A 43 -15.00 -2.70 -10.49
N PHE A 44 -15.61 -3.87 -10.72
CA PHE A 44 -15.38 -5.09 -9.92
C PHE A 44 -14.03 -5.77 -10.19
N MET A 45 -13.31 -5.34 -11.23
CA MET A 45 -11.95 -5.78 -11.55
C MET A 45 -10.90 -4.75 -11.12
N ARG A 46 -11.32 -3.60 -10.59
CA ARG A 46 -10.38 -2.56 -10.15
C ARG A 46 -9.77 -2.94 -8.82
N THR A 47 -8.46 -2.73 -8.71
CA THR A 47 -7.71 -2.88 -7.48
C THR A 47 -7.12 -1.54 -7.11
N ASN A 48 -7.37 -1.14 -5.87
CA ASN A 48 -6.66 -0.02 -5.25
C ASN A 48 -5.55 -0.61 -4.39
N GLU A 49 -4.37 -0.03 -4.49
CA GLU A 49 -3.19 -0.42 -3.73
C GLU A 49 -2.77 0.73 -2.82
N VAL A 50 -2.24 0.40 -1.65
CA VAL A 50 -1.66 1.37 -0.73
C VAL A 50 -0.16 1.14 -0.71
N GLU A 51 0.59 2.17 -1.07
CA GLU A 51 2.05 2.17 -1.08
C GLU A 51 2.57 2.97 0.12
N VAL A 52 3.62 2.48 0.75
CA VAL A 52 4.39 3.22 1.76
C VAL A 52 5.85 3.18 1.35
N GLU A 53 6.51 4.32 1.39
CA GLU A 53 7.95 4.38 1.21
C GLU A 53 8.63 3.76 2.45
N LEU A 54 9.78 3.13 2.30
CA LEU A 54 10.54 2.56 3.42
C LEU A 54 11.83 3.37 3.59
N GLU A 55 12.25 3.59 4.84
CA GLU A 55 13.55 4.25 5.09
C GLU A 55 14.72 3.38 4.62
N VAL A 56 14.62 2.06 4.86
CA VAL A 56 15.62 1.08 4.43
C VAL A 56 14.92 -0.19 3.96
N VAL A 57 15.20 -0.61 2.72
CA VAL A 57 14.75 -1.92 2.21
C VAL A 57 15.82 -2.97 2.54
N PRO A 58 15.50 -3.99 3.34
CA PRO A 58 16.47 -5.02 3.70
C PRO A 58 16.82 -5.88 2.48
N GLU A 59 18.05 -6.36 2.41
CA GLU A 59 18.56 -7.12 1.26
C GLU A 59 17.69 -8.32 0.91
N ARG A 60 17.17 -9.02 1.92
CA ARG A 60 16.28 -10.19 1.78
C ARG A 60 14.98 -9.92 1.01
N LEU A 61 14.55 -8.66 0.94
CA LEU A 61 13.33 -8.25 0.22
C LEU A 61 13.64 -7.59 -1.12
N ARG A 62 14.91 -7.32 -1.42
CA ARG A 62 15.29 -6.86 -2.75
C ARG A 62 15.05 -8.02 -3.71
N ARG A 63 14.08 -7.85 -4.61
CA ARG A 63 13.91 -8.79 -5.70
C ARG A 63 15.16 -8.70 -6.56
N GLU A 64 15.89 -9.80 -6.71
CA GLU A 64 16.92 -9.89 -7.76
C GLU A 64 16.23 -9.62 -9.10
N ALA A 65 16.62 -8.54 -9.76
CA ALA A 65 16.18 -8.28 -11.13
C ALA A 65 16.84 -9.33 -12.04
N PRO A 66 16.08 -9.96 -12.96
CA PRO A 66 16.67 -10.85 -13.95
C PRO A 66 17.59 -10.10 -14.93
#